data_AF-A0A5N5DTL6-F1
#
_entry.id   AF-A0A5N5DTL6-F1
#
_cell.length_a   1.000
_cell.length_b   1.000
_cell.length_c   1.000
_cell.angle_alpha   90.00
_cell.angle_beta   90.00
_cell.angle_gamma   90.00
#
_symmetry.space_group_name_H-M   'P 1'
#
loop_
_entity.id
_entity.type
_entity.pdbx_description
1 polymer ?
#
loop_
_entity_poly.entity_id
_entity_poly.type
_entity_poly.pdbx_seq_one_letter_code
_entity_poly.pdbx_strand_id
1 'polypeptide(L)'
;MSVFSFDSIGGLSQGNELVSKTVSVVGGMYASRNANLLALNAAEKREIHKAWAALKTTIGEEMRGTRSTQFNAVLLCASLSGFNELLSDKTGKTWRALVREIGEYVRQNGRSREAQGEFESALVRFLRMSDALGAILMCEDIALPMNRPVFTLQVELGKDIPLSPERRWDELLDILEKWAILQFRALSWAVEAERHGFPSIEDASTPGTEELVTQSSDCVSSQHATVGIEIICQASRLQREIITSILSFADQDPQDLDAGTLSTIPYYHWGLTGLSRLFLHPAWSALNCELPVMNDEMIRKQAIAALDYAEGRLSRVELEAVMYMPITHLVGLEMKAAEERKRVLDFLSVIKNKGFDIAATFESDLQTAWTGMVPSCDSKG
;
A
#
# COMPACT_ATOMS: atom_id res chain seq x y z
N MET A 1 0.21 -12.60 -7.43
CA MET A 1 1.13 -13.28 -6.51
C MET A 1 0.33 -14.37 -5.80
N SER A 2 0.50 -15.66 -6.15
CA SER A 2 -0.38 -16.76 -5.70
C SER A 2 0.15 -17.51 -4.47
N VAL A 3 0.82 -16.81 -3.54
CA VAL A 3 1.55 -17.43 -2.41
C VAL A 3 0.65 -18.21 -1.46
N PHE A 4 -0.64 -17.88 -1.39
CA PHE A 4 -1.63 -18.57 -0.57
C PHE A 4 -2.46 -19.61 -1.35
N SER A 5 -2.06 -19.94 -2.58
CA SER A 5 -2.70 -21.01 -3.36
C SER A 5 -2.52 -22.36 -2.69
N PHE A 6 -3.49 -23.26 -2.90
CA PHE A 6 -3.42 -24.63 -2.37
C PHE A 6 -2.14 -25.36 -2.80
N ASP A 7 -1.67 -25.15 -4.03
CA ASP A 7 -0.43 -25.76 -4.52
C ASP A 7 0.80 -25.27 -3.76
N SER A 8 0.79 -24.02 -3.28
CA SER A 8 1.90 -23.43 -2.51
C SER A 8 1.87 -23.81 -1.03
N ILE A 9 0.68 -23.88 -0.41
CA ILE A 9 0.55 -24.10 1.04
C ILE A 9 0.18 -25.54 1.42
N GLY A 10 -0.32 -26.34 0.48
CA GLY A 10 -0.92 -27.65 0.75
C GLY A 10 0.05 -28.64 1.37
N GLY A 11 1.29 -28.69 0.88
CA GLY A 11 2.35 -29.52 1.45
C GLY A 11 2.72 -29.11 2.89
N LEU A 12 2.80 -27.80 3.16
CA LEU A 12 3.07 -27.27 4.50
C LEU A 12 1.90 -27.49 5.46
N SER A 13 0.66 -27.36 4.96
CA SER A 13 -0.55 -27.58 5.76
C SER A 13 -0.72 -29.03 6.20
N GLN A 14 -0.23 -30.00 5.42
CA GLN A 14 -0.27 -31.42 5.81
C GLN A 14 0.81 -31.77 6.84
N GLY A 15 1.95 -31.07 6.81
CA GLY A 15 3.10 -31.35 7.67
C GLY A 15 3.20 -30.50 8.94
N ASN A 16 2.39 -29.44 9.09
CA ASN A 16 2.48 -28.50 10.20
C ASN A 16 1.09 -28.16 10.77
N GLU A 17 0.85 -28.52 12.04
CA GLU A 17 -0.42 -28.30 12.73
C GLU A 17 -0.79 -26.81 12.83
N LEU A 18 0.19 -25.93 13.07
CA LEU A 18 -0.04 -24.49 13.15
C LEU A 18 -0.55 -23.93 11.81
N VAL A 19 0.04 -24.37 10.69
CA VAL A 19 -0.39 -23.97 9.35
C VAL A 19 -1.82 -24.45 9.07
N SER A 20 -2.10 -25.74 9.32
CA SER A 20 -3.44 -26.32 9.14
C SER A 20 -4.51 -25.57 9.93
N LYS A 21 -4.24 -25.32 11.22
CA LYS A 21 -5.13 -24.56 12.09
C LYS A 21 -5.31 -23.13 11.59
N THR A 22 -4.25 -22.48 11.12
CA THR A 22 -4.33 -21.11 10.60
C THR A 22 -5.19 -21.02 9.35
N VAL A 23 -4.97 -21.90 8.37
CA VAL A 23 -5.77 -21.95 7.14
C VAL A 23 -7.25 -22.16 7.47
N SER A 24 -7.55 -23.11 8.37
CA SER A 24 -8.93 -23.39 8.82
C SER A 24 -9.59 -22.19 9.50
N VAL A 25 -8.90 -21.54 10.44
CA VAL A 25 -9.43 -20.38 11.17
C VAL A 25 -9.61 -19.18 10.27
N VAL A 26 -8.66 -18.87 9.39
CA VAL A 26 -8.76 -17.77 8.42
C VAL A 26 -9.89 -18.01 7.42
N GLY A 27 -10.00 -19.23 6.89
CA GLY A 27 -11.11 -19.62 6.02
C GLY A 27 -12.46 -19.51 6.73
N GLY A 28 -12.55 -19.95 7.98
CA GLY A 28 -13.75 -19.82 8.82
C GLY A 28 -14.12 -18.36 9.10
N MET A 29 -13.15 -17.51 9.44
CA MET A 29 -13.35 -16.07 9.63
C MET A 29 -13.86 -15.41 8.36
N TYR A 30 -13.22 -15.68 7.22
CA TYR A 30 -13.63 -15.17 5.91
C TYR A 30 -15.05 -15.62 5.54
N ALA A 31 -15.35 -16.91 5.65
CA ALA A 31 -16.68 -17.46 5.38
C ALA A 31 -17.75 -16.88 6.33
N SER A 32 -17.40 -16.58 7.59
CA SER A 32 -18.32 -15.98 8.55
C SER A 32 -18.74 -14.53 8.21
N ARG A 33 -17.90 -13.83 7.44
CA ARG A 33 -18.09 -12.45 6.98
C ARG A 33 -18.73 -12.37 5.60
N ASN A 34 -18.48 -13.35 4.74
CA ASN A 34 -19.06 -13.43 3.42
C ASN A 34 -20.30 -14.32 3.42
N ALA A 35 -21.48 -13.69 3.55
CA ALA A 35 -22.76 -14.39 3.60
C ALA A 35 -23.08 -15.21 2.34
N ASN A 36 -22.40 -14.95 1.22
CA ASN A 36 -22.58 -15.70 -0.03
C ASN A 36 -21.85 -17.05 -0.02
N LEU A 37 -20.87 -17.24 0.88
CA LEU A 37 -20.07 -18.46 0.95
C LEU A 37 -20.64 -19.46 1.95
N LEU A 38 -20.89 -19.01 3.19
CA LEU A 38 -21.36 -19.90 4.25
C LEU A 38 -22.20 -19.15 5.29
N ALA A 39 -23.43 -19.63 5.52
CA ALA A 39 -24.29 -19.11 6.56
C ALA A 39 -23.97 -19.80 7.90
N LEU A 40 -23.05 -19.21 8.67
CA LEU A 40 -22.71 -19.70 10.02
C LEU A 40 -23.66 -19.15 11.09
N ASN A 41 -24.04 -20.01 12.03
CA ASN A 41 -24.85 -19.63 13.18
C ASN A 41 -24.02 -18.86 14.24
N ALA A 42 -24.70 -18.25 15.21
CA ALA A 42 -24.03 -17.42 16.22
C ALA A 42 -23.12 -18.19 17.19
N ALA A 43 -23.33 -19.50 17.36
CA ALA A 43 -22.43 -20.33 18.18
C ALA A 43 -21.14 -20.63 17.41
N GLU A 44 -21.25 -21.05 16.15
CA GLU A 44 -20.11 -21.30 15.26
C GLU A 44 -19.25 -20.06 15.09
N LYS A 45 -19.87 -18.89 14.89
CA LYS A 45 -19.14 -17.62 14.82
C LYS A 45 -18.34 -17.37 16.10
N ARG A 46 -18.92 -17.59 17.28
CA ARG A 46 -18.22 -17.41 18.56
C ARG A 46 -17.04 -18.37 18.72
N GLU A 47 -17.21 -19.62 18.34
CA GLU A 47 -16.13 -20.61 18.40
C GLU A 47 -14.97 -20.26 17.47
N ILE A 48 -15.25 -19.79 16.24
CA ILE A 48 -14.21 -19.33 15.31
C ILE A 48 -13.46 -18.13 15.87
N HIS A 49 -14.15 -17.14 16.46
CA HIS A 49 -13.50 -15.97 17.07
C HIS A 49 -12.63 -16.37 18.27
N LYS A 50 -13.07 -17.34 19.07
CA LYS A 50 -12.28 -17.89 20.18
C LYS A 50 -11.03 -18.62 19.68
N ALA A 51 -11.18 -19.44 18.63
CA ALA A 51 -10.08 -20.13 17.98
C ALA A 51 -9.07 -19.14 17.39
N TRP A 52 -9.55 -18.05 16.79
CA TRP A 52 -8.73 -16.95 16.30
C TRP A 52 -7.94 -16.26 17.40
N ALA A 53 -8.59 -15.87 18.51
CA ALA A 53 -7.89 -15.23 19.63
C ALA A 53 -6.78 -16.12 20.20
N ALA A 54 -7.03 -17.43 20.33
CA ALA A 54 -6.01 -18.38 20.77
C ALA A 54 -4.86 -18.51 19.76
N LEU A 55 -5.18 -18.62 18.46
CA LEU A 55 -4.20 -18.74 17.39
C LEU A 55 -3.29 -17.50 17.30
N LYS A 56 -3.87 -16.30 17.41
CA LYS A 56 -3.11 -15.04 17.39
C LYS A 56 -2.04 -15.00 18.49
N THR A 57 -2.39 -15.44 19.70
CA THR A 57 -1.44 -15.54 20.81
C THR A 57 -0.30 -16.51 20.48
N THR A 58 -0.63 -17.72 19.99
CA THR A 58 0.38 -18.71 19.61
C THR A 58 1.33 -18.21 18.53
N ILE A 59 0.81 -17.58 17.47
CA ILE A 59 1.64 -17.02 16.40
C ILE A 59 2.55 -15.91 16.95
N GLY A 60 2.02 -15.04 17.82
CA GLY A 60 2.81 -14.00 18.48
C GLY A 60 3.94 -14.54 19.36
N GLU A 61 3.70 -15.63 20.08
CA GLU A 61 4.72 -16.30 20.90
C GLU A 61 5.81 -16.92 20.02
N GLU A 62 5.45 -17.61 18.94
CA GLU A 62 6.39 -18.20 17.98
C GLU A 62 7.25 -17.14 17.27
N MET A 63 6.66 -15.98 16.95
CA MET A 63 7.42 -14.85 16.37
C MET A 63 8.42 -14.23 17.35
N ARG A 64 8.11 -14.23 18.67
CA ARG A 64 9.02 -13.69 19.70
C ARG A 64 10.09 -14.69 20.15
N GLY A 65 9.96 -15.96 19.77
CA GLY A 65 10.93 -17.01 20.08
C GLY A 65 12.30 -16.78 19.43
N THR A 66 13.38 -17.19 20.11
CA THR A 66 14.74 -17.09 19.57
C THR A 66 14.99 -18.18 18.52
N ARG A 67 15.16 -17.78 17.24
CA ARG A 67 15.49 -18.65 16.09
C ARG A 67 14.50 -19.79 15.87
N SER A 68 13.47 -19.50 15.08
CA SER A 68 12.50 -20.53 14.68
C SER A 68 13.10 -21.49 13.65
N THR A 69 13.08 -22.79 13.96
CA THR A 69 13.35 -23.87 13.00
C THR A 69 12.23 -24.01 11.96
N GLN A 70 11.10 -23.31 12.16
CA GLN A 70 9.90 -23.35 11.32
C GLN A 70 9.59 -21.99 10.67
N PHE A 71 10.63 -21.23 10.31
CA PHE A 71 10.51 -19.87 9.77
C PHE A 71 9.38 -19.68 8.74
N ASN A 72 9.35 -20.52 7.70
CA ASN A 72 8.35 -20.42 6.63
C ASN A 72 6.92 -20.68 7.13
N ALA A 73 6.74 -21.60 8.08
CA ALA A 73 5.43 -21.91 8.63
C ALA A 73 4.91 -20.75 9.49
N VAL A 74 5.75 -20.21 10.38
CA VAL A 74 5.39 -19.06 11.23
C VAL A 74 5.12 -17.82 10.37
N LEU A 75 5.98 -17.54 9.38
CA LEU A 75 5.80 -16.41 8.47
C LEU A 75 4.52 -16.53 7.64
N LEU A 76 4.20 -17.72 7.12
CA LEU A 76 2.93 -18.00 6.44
C LEU A 76 1.75 -17.73 7.37
N CYS A 77 1.78 -18.27 8.59
CA CYS A 77 0.68 -18.14 9.54
C CYS A 77 0.45 -16.68 9.94
N ALA A 78 1.52 -15.93 10.18
CA ALA A 78 1.44 -14.51 10.51
C ALA A 78 0.95 -13.67 9.31
N SER A 79 1.39 -14.01 8.09
CA SER A 79 0.91 -13.32 6.87
C SER A 79 -0.58 -13.55 6.63
N LEU A 80 -1.05 -14.80 6.79
CA LEU A 80 -2.48 -15.14 6.68
C LEU A 80 -3.32 -14.48 7.79
N SER A 81 -2.76 -14.37 8.99
CA SER A 81 -3.35 -13.66 10.12
C SER A 81 -3.62 -12.18 9.80
N GLY A 82 -2.82 -11.57 8.92
CA GLY A 82 -3.06 -10.21 8.42
C GLY A 82 -4.42 -10.02 7.75
N PHE A 83 -4.95 -11.02 7.04
CA PHE A 83 -6.29 -10.94 6.46
C PHE A 83 -7.37 -10.91 7.54
N ASN A 84 -7.22 -11.66 8.63
CA ASN A 84 -8.18 -11.65 9.74
C ASN A 84 -8.22 -10.29 10.45
N GLU A 85 -7.07 -9.62 10.58
CA GLU A 85 -7.01 -8.25 11.07
C GLU A 85 -7.81 -7.32 10.14
N LEU A 86 -7.60 -7.39 8.82
CA LEU A 86 -8.33 -6.57 7.85
C LEU A 86 -9.83 -6.90 7.74
N LEU A 87 -10.24 -8.13 8.07
CA LEU A 87 -11.65 -8.55 8.14
C LEU A 87 -12.35 -8.03 9.42
N SER A 88 -11.59 -7.69 10.46
CA SER A 88 -12.14 -7.39 11.78
C SER A 88 -11.96 -5.94 12.21
N ASP A 89 -10.83 -5.33 11.86
CA ASP A 89 -10.47 -3.95 12.20
C ASP A 89 -10.79 -3.00 11.03
N LYS A 90 -11.70 -2.06 11.28
CA LYS A 90 -12.09 -1.03 10.31
C LYS A 90 -11.05 0.07 10.12
N THR A 91 -10.06 0.14 11.00
CA THR A 91 -9.02 1.19 10.99
C THR A 91 -7.76 0.75 10.28
N GLY A 92 -7.53 -0.56 10.11
CA GLY A 92 -6.29 -1.13 9.56
C GLY A 92 -5.07 -0.98 10.48
N LYS A 93 -5.22 -0.41 11.68
CA LYS A 93 -4.10 -0.17 12.62
C LYS A 93 -3.57 -1.47 13.20
N THR A 94 -4.44 -2.44 13.48
CA THR A 94 -3.98 -3.73 14.03
C THR A 94 -3.24 -4.54 12.97
N TRP A 95 -3.69 -4.49 11.71
CA TRP A 95 -2.98 -5.04 10.57
C TRP A 95 -1.61 -4.38 10.38
N ARG A 96 -1.54 -3.03 10.42
CA ARG A 96 -0.27 -2.30 10.31
C ARG A 96 0.71 -2.69 11.42
N ALA A 97 0.24 -2.80 12.66
CA ALA A 97 1.07 -3.25 13.78
C ALA A 97 1.58 -4.68 13.57
N LEU A 98 0.73 -5.59 13.10
CA LEU A 98 1.13 -6.96 12.78
C LEU A 98 2.20 -7.01 11.67
N VAL A 99 2.05 -6.23 10.60
CA VAL A 99 3.06 -6.14 9.53
C VAL A 99 4.43 -5.71 10.09
N ARG A 100 4.45 -4.77 11.04
CA ARG A 100 5.69 -4.37 11.74
C ARG A 100 6.29 -5.52 12.53
N GLU A 101 5.48 -6.22 13.34
CA GLU A 101 5.93 -7.38 14.12
C GLU A 101 6.51 -8.48 13.22
N ILE A 102 5.85 -8.79 12.10
CA ILE A 102 6.34 -9.75 11.12
C ILE A 102 7.66 -9.26 10.51
N GLY A 103 7.78 -7.97 10.22
CA GLY A 103 9.03 -7.40 9.73
C GLY A 103 10.19 -7.54 10.71
N GLU A 104 9.93 -7.40 12.00
CA GLU A 104 10.93 -7.66 13.03
C GLU A 104 11.35 -9.12 13.07
N TYR A 105 10.38 -10.02 12.96
CA TYR A 105 10.61 -11.45 12.91
C TYR A 105 11.47 -11.85 11.70
N VAL A 106 11.16 -11.32 10.51
CA VAL A 106 11.95 -11.54 9.28
C VAL A 106 13.35 -10.97 9.43
N ARG A 107 13.52 -9.81 10.05
CA ARG A 107 14.84 -9.23 10.31
C ARG A 107 15.71 -10.12 11.21
N GLN A 108 15.11 -10.75 12.22
CA GLN A 108 15.83 -11.56 13.20
C GLN A 108 16.12 -12.99 12.71
N ASN A 109 15.23 -13.55 11.90
CA ASN A 109 15.24 -14.98 11.54
C ASN A 109 15.40 -15.25 10.04
N GLY A 110 15.19 -14.25 9.20
CA GLY A 110 15.19 -14.38 7.74
C GLY A 110 16.59 -14.63 7.18
N ARG A 111 16.62 -15.33 6.05
CA ARG A 111 17.84 -15.58 5.29
C ARG A 111 18.10 -14.46 4.30
N SER A 112 19.36 -14.33 3.86
CA SER A 112 19.70 -13.47 2.73
C SER A 112 18.89 -13.89 1.49
N ARG A 113 18.51 -12.91 0.64
CA ARG A 113 17.68 -13.15 -0.56
C ARG A 113 18.22 -14.27 -1.46
N GLU A 114 19.54 -14.39 -1.55
CA GLU A 114 20.25 -15.41 -2.34
C GLU A 114 20.09 -16.84 -1.78
N ALA A 115 19.76 -16.97 -0.49
CA ALA A 115 19.60 -18.25 0.19
C ALA A 115 18.12 -18.61 0.45
N GLN A 116 17.18 -17.79 -0.01
CA GLN A 116 15.74 -18.03 0.12
C GLN A 116 15.26 -19.04 -0.92
N GLY A 117 14.37 -19.95 -0.52
CA GLY A 117 13.61 -20.77 -1.46
C GLY A 117 12.48 -19.96 -2.12
N GLU A 118 11.93 -20.47 -3.23
CA GLU A 118 10.87 -19.78 -4.00
C GLU A 118 9.66 -19.38 -3.14
N PHE A 119 9.19 -20.28 -2.27
CA PHE A 119 8.06 -20.04 -1.38
C PHE A 119 8.37 -18.95 -0.34
N GLU A 120 9.57 -18.98 0.25
CA GLU A 120 10.01 -17.95 1.20
C GLU A 120 10.08 -16.59 0.52
N SER A 121 10.66 -16.51 -0.68
CA SER A 121 10.69 -15.27 -1.45
C SER A 121 9.30 -14.76 -1.82
N ALA A 122 8.34 -15.63 -2.13
CA ALA A 122 6.96 -15.23 -2.38
C ALA A 122 6.28 -14.64 -1.13
N LEU A 123 6.51 -15.21 0.05
CA LEU A 123 6.00 -14.66 1.32
C LEU A 123 6.62 -13.30 1.64
N VAL A 124 7.94 -13.18 1.45
CA VAL A 124 8.65 -11.91 1.67
C VAL A 124 8.14 -10.83 0.70
N ARG A 125 7.88 -11.16 -0.56
CA ARG A 125 7.27 -10.23 -1.53
C ARG A 125 5.88 -9.77 -1.09
N PHE A 126 5.04 -10.69 -0.60
CA PHE A 126 3.71 -10.33 -0.08
C PHE A 126 3.81 -9.39 1.12
N LEU A 127 4.75 -9.65 2.02
CA LEU A 127 4.99 -8.80 3.19
C LEU A 127 5.50 -7.41 2.80
N ARG A 128 6.46 -7.33 1.86
CA ARG A 128 6.94 -6.06 1.28
C ARG A 128 5.81 -5.25 0.66
N MET A 129 4.95 -5.90 -0.12
CA MET A 129 3.76 -5.26 -0.70
C MET A 129 2.87 -4.69 0.40
N SER A 130 2.55 -5.51 1.40
CA SER A 130 1.67 -5.15 2.52
C SER A 130 2.24 -3.97 3.31
N ASP A 131 3.54 -3.97 3.57
CA ASP A 131 4.24 -2.89 4.27
C ASP A 131 4.21 -1.59 3.48
N ALA A 132 4.55 -1.63 2.18
CA ALA A 132 4.53 -0.45 1.31
C ALA A 132 3.12 0.16 1.20
N LEU A 133 2.10 -0.67 0.95
CA LEU A 133 0.71 -0.22 0.88
C LEU A 133 0.23 0.39 2.20
N GLY A 134 0.58 -0.25 3.33
CA GLY A 134 0.23 0.25 4.66
C GLY A 134 0.93 1.56 4.99
N ALA A 135 2.22 1.69 4.65
CA ALA A 135 2.99 2.91 4.80
C ALA A 135 2.39 4.07 3.97
N ILE A 136 1.99 3.81 2.72
CA ILE A 136 1.36 4.81 1.85
C ILE A 136 0.04 5.30 2.43
N LEU A 137 -0.82 4.38 2.87
CA LEU A 137 -2.14 4.72 3.41
C LEU A 137 -2.07 5.45 4.75
N MET A 138 -1.15 5.04 5.62
CA MET A 138 -1.00 5.63 6.95
C MET A 138 -0.09 6.87 6.96
N CYS A 139 0.54 7.21 5.83
CA CYS A 139 1.56 8.24 5.74
C CYS A 139 2.68 8.02 6.78
N GLU A 140 3.18 6.79 6.86
CA GLU A 140 4.23 6.37 7.78
C GLU A 140 5.45 5.86 7.02
N ASP A 141 6.59 5.73 7.70
CA ASP A 141 7.75 5.06 7.12
C ASP A 141 7.53 3.54 6.98
N ILE A 142 8.30 2.93 6.09
CA ILE A 142 8.35 1.48 5.85
C ILE A 142 8.94 0.78 7.09
N ALA A 143 8.35 -0.36 7.46
CA ALA A 143 8.77 -1.12 8.63
C ALA A 143 9.91 -2.12 8.33
N LEU A 144 9.94 -2.64 7.10
CA LEU A 144 10.91 -3.62 6.65
C LEU A 144 12.22 -2.94 6.23
N PRO A 145 13.37 -3.42 6.71
CA PRO A 145 14.65 -2.88 6.27
C PRO A 145 14.88 -3.20 4.79
N MET A 146 15.10 -2.15 4.01
CA MET A 146 15.51 -2.24 2.61
C MET A 146 16.94 -2.81 2.55
N ASN A 147 17.12 -4.01 1.98
CA ASN A 147 18.45 -4.59 1.73
C ASN A 147 19.23 -3.85 0.63
N ARG A 148 18.67 -2.80 0.03
CA ARG A 148 19.34 -1.95 -0.98
C ARG A 148 19.27 -0.48 -0.55
N PRO A 149 20.36 0.29 -0.70
CA PRO A 149 20.28 1.73 -0.59
C PRO A 149 19.27 2.25 -1.61
N VAL A 150 18.26 2.97 -1.10
CA VAL A 150 16.99 3.34 -1.75
C VAL A 150 17.16 4.06 -3.10
N PHE A 151 18.36 4.60 -3.37
CA PHE A 151 18.64 5.45 -4.53
C PHE A 151 19.98 5.19 -5.24
N THR A 152 20.56 3.99 -5.12
CA THR A 152 21.69 3.65 -6.01
C THR A 152 21.24 3.52 -7.46
N LEU A 153 21.96 4.21 -8.34
CA LEU A 153 21.79 4.18 -9.79
C LEU A 153 21.96 2.74 -10.29
N GLN A 154 20.86 2.05 -10.58
CA GLN A 154 20.93 0.80 -11.33
C GLN A 154 21.06 1.15 -12.81
N VAL A 155 22.31 1.24 -13.27
CA VAL A 155 22.59 1.11 -14.70
C VAL A 155 22.52 -0.38 -15.01
N GLU A 156 21.33 -0.90 -15.34
CA GLU A 156 21.24 -2.13 -16.12
C GLU A 156 20.77 -1.77 -17.52
N LEU A 157 21.76 -1.45 -18.35
CA LEU A 157 21.65 -1.37 -19.79
C LEU A 157 21.50 -2.81 -20.31
N GLY A 158 20.27 -3.31 -20.35
CA GLY A 158 19.93 -4.62 -20.90
C GLY A 158 18.59 -4.56 -21.60
N LYS A 159 18.56 -4.01 -22.81
CA LYS A 159 17.40 -4.12 -23.70
C LYS A 159 17.21 -5.58 -24.11
N ASP A 160 15.94 -6.00 -24.15
CA ASP A 160 15.43 -7.18 -24.89
C ASP A 160 15.47 -8.56 -24.21
N ILE A 161 15.31 -8.65 -22.87
CA ILE A 161 14.91 -9.91 -22.23
C ILE A 161 13.53 -9.74 -21.58
N PRO A 162 12.52 -10.57 -21.92
CA PRO A 162 11.25 -10.58 -21.22
C PRO A 162 11.48 -10.77 -19.72
N LEU A 163 11.03 -9.81 -18.91
CA LEU A 163 11.12 -9.91 -17.46
C LEU A 163 10.36 -11.17 -16.99
N SER A 164 11.01 -11.99 -16.18
CA SER A 164 10.28 -13.08 -15.51
C SER A 164 9.18 -12.47 -14.63
N PRO A 165 8.05 -13.17 -14.41
CA PRO A 165 6.98 -12.69 -13.55
C PRO A 165 7.47 -12.25 -12.16
N GLU A 166 8.43 -12.98 -11.59
CA GLU A 166 9.04 -12.70 -10.29
C GLU A 166 9.83 -11.40 -10.31
N ARG A 167 10.62 -11.17 -11.35
CA ARG A 167 11.42 -9.94 -11.50
C ARG A 167 10.52 -8.72 -11.65
N ARG A 168 9.39 -8.85 -12.36
CA ARG A 168 8.38 -7.78 -12.47
C ARG A 168 7.76 -7.42 -11.13
N TRP A 169 7.42 -8.42 -10.31
CA TRP A 169 6.94 -8.17 -8.95
C TRP A 169 8.01 -7.49 -8.11
N ASP A 170 9.27 -7.91 -8.22
CA ASP A 170 10.36 -7.27 -7.49
C ASP A 170 10.55 -5.81 -7.92
N GLU A 171 10.45 -5.49 -9.20
CA GLU A 171 10.50 -4.10 -9.72
C GLU A 171 9.31 -3.26 -9.25
N LEU A 172 8.09 -3.79 -9.27
CA LEU A 172 6.94 -3.10 -8.71
C LEU A 172 7.12 -2.81 -7.21
N LEU A 173 7.59 -3.79 -6.44
CA LEU A 173 7.82 -3.63 -5.01
C LEU A 173 8.86 -2.56 -4.73
N ASP A 174 9.98 -2.57 -5.46
CA ASP A 174 11.01 -1.53 -5.34
C ASP A 174 10.42 -0.14 -5.64
N ILE A 175 9.52 -0.01 -6.62
CA ILE A 175 8.80 1.24 -6.93
C ILE A 175 7.87 1.66 -5.79
N LEU A 176 7.04 0.75 -5.27
CA LEU A 176 6.09 1.04 -4.20
C LEU A 176 6.79 1.43 -2.90
N GLU A 177 7.91 0.79 -2.59
CA GLU A 177 8.70 1.11 -1.40
C GLU A 177 9.36 2.49 -1.55
N LYS A 178 9.98 2.78 -2.71
CA LYS A 178 10.51 4.12 -2.99
C LYS A 178 9.41 5.18 -2.88
N TRP A 179 8.21 4.89 -3.36
CA TRP A 179 7.08 5.81 -3.26
C TRP A 179 6.66 6.04 -1.80
N ALA A 180 6.48 4.99 -1.00
CA ALA A 180 6.07 5.13 0.40
C ALA A 180 7.07 5.97 1.20
N ILE A 181 8.38 5.70 1.04
CA ILE A 181 9.46 6.46 1.67
C ILE A 181 9.40 7.92 1.23
N LEU A 182 9.26 8.16 -0.08
CA LEU A 182 9.22 9.50 -0.65
C LEU A 182 8.00 10.28 -0.16
N GLN A 183 6.83 9.66 -0.06
CA GLN A 183 5.61 10.27 0.48
C GLN A 183 5.82 10.68 1.93
N PHE A 184 6.31 9.77 2.78
CA PHE A 184 6.57 10.07 4.19
C PHE A 184 7.57 11.22 4.35
N ARG A 185 8.68 11.19 3.59
CA ARG A 185 9.67 12.27 3.58
C ARG A 185 9.09 13.60 3.09
N ALA A 186 8.33 13.60 2.00
CA ALA A 186 7.74 14.81 1.43
C ALA A 186 6.72 15.45 2.39
N LEU A 187 5.85 14.65 3.01
CA LEU A 187 4.89 15.14 3.99
C LEU A 187 5.58 15.69 5.23
N SER A 188 6.57 14.96 5.76
CA SER A 188 7.35 15.41 6.92
C SER A 188 8.09 16.72 6.64
N TRP A 189 8.71 16.82 5.46
CA TRP A 189 9.38 18.04 4.99
C TRP A 189 8.40 19.20 4.89
N ALA A 190 7.23 19.00 4.27
CA ALA A 190 6.23 20.06 4.11
C ALA A 190 5.71 20.60 5.45
N VAL A 191 5.48 19.72 6.44
CA VAL A 191 5.06 20.12 7.80
C VAL A 191 6.13 20.96 8.51
N GLU A 192 7.41 20.69 8.25
CA GLU A 192 8.52 21.44 8.84
C GLU A 192 8.83 22.74 8.08
N ALA A 193 8.44 22.85 6.81
CA ALA A 193 8.84 23.94 5.93
C ALA A 193 8.45 25.32 6.46
N GLU A 194 7.26 25.49 7.03
CA GLU A 194 6.80 26.76 7.61
C GLU A 194 7.73 27.24 8.75
N ARG A 195 8.24 26.31 9.57
CA ARG A 195 9.20 26.63 10.65
C ARG A 195 10.55 27.11 10.10
N HIS A 196 10.83 26.81 8.83
CA HIS A 196 12.04 27.23 8.13
C HIS A 196 11.82 28.46 7.24
N GLY A 197 10.67 29.15 7.36
CA GLY A 197 10.35 30.38 6.64
C GLY A 197 9.86 30.16 5.21
N PHE A 198 9.41 28.96 4.87
CA PHE A 198 8.77 28.68 3.58
C PHE A 198 7.29 29.10 3.59
N PRO A 199 6.71 29.40 2.41
CA PRO A 199 5.30 29.76 2.29
C PRO A 199 4.36 28.73 2.90
N SER A 200 3.44 29.19 3.74
CA SER A 200 2.36 28.38 4.30
C SER A 200 1.16 28.27 3.33
N ILE A 201 0.23 27.38 3.66
CA ILE A 201 -1.06 27.29 2.95
C ILE A 201 -1.89 28.58 3.15
N GLU A 202 -1.78 29.21 4.33
CA GLU A 202 -2.53 30.43 4.67
C GLU A 202 -2.04 31.66 3.89
N ASP A 203 -0.73 31.73 3.64
CA ASP A 203 -0.10 32.82 2.89
C ASP A 203 -0.53 32.82 1.40
N ALA A 204 -0.78 31.65 0.82
CA ALA A 204 -1.19 31.51 -0.58
C ALA A 204 -2.57 32.13 -0.88
N SER A 205 -3.40 32.33 0.15
CA SER A 205 -4.75 32.92 0.05
C SER A 205 -4.79 34.44 0.22
N THR A 206 -3.68 35.09 0.56
CA THR A 206 -3.67 36.52 0.90
C THR A 206 -2.73 37.29 -0.03
N PRO A 207 -3.23 38.03 -1.03
CA PRO A 207 -2.38 38.83 -1.88
C PRO A 207 -1.92 40.08 -1.13
N GLY A 208 -0.68 40.01 -0.64
CA GLY A 208 0.10 41.18 -0.26
C GLY A 208 0.21 41.43 1.24
N THR A 209 1.28 40.91 1.85
CA THR A 209 1.99 41.63 2.90
C THR A 209 3.46 41.21 2.87
N GLU A 210 4.30 42.01 2.22
CA GLU A 210 5.75 41.97 2.42
C GLU A 210 6.05 42.51 3.81
N GLU A 211 6.05 41.67 4.85
CA GLU A 211 6.62 42.04 6.14
C GLU A 211 7.80 41.14 6.53
N LEU A 212 8.95 41.81 6.52
CA LEU A 212 10.27 41.41 7.00
C LEU A 212 10.21 40.62 8.31
N VAL A 213 10.58 39.34 8.27
CA VAL A 213 11.00 38.61 9.48
C VAL A 213 12.51 38.35 9.44
N THR A 214 13.11 38.91 10.49
CA THR A 214 14.50 38.94 10.93
C THR A 214 15.30 37.64 10.80
N GLN A 215 16.54 37.85 10.34
CA GLN A 215 17.65 36.93 10.20
C GLN A 215 18.07 36.25 11.52
N SER A 216 18.04 34.91 11.56
CA SER A 216 19.01 34.12 12.35
C SER A 216 19.21 32.65 11.89
N SER A 217 18.89 32.27 10.64
CA SER A 217 18.77 30.85 10.24
C SER A 217 19.21 30.46 8.82
N ASP A 218 20.04 31.24 8.12
CA ASP A 218 20.40 30.97 6.71
C ASP A 218 21.00 29.56 6.48
N CYS A 219 21.73 29.01 7.46
CA CYS A 219 22.30 27.67 7.37
C CYS A 219 21.25 26.55 7.50
N VAL A 220 20.28 26.68 8.42
CA VAL A 220 19.24 25.66 8.63
C VAL A 220 18.18 25.72 7.51
N SER A 221 17.86 26.92 7.02
CA SER A 221 17.00 27.11 5.84
C SER A 221 17.65 26.53 4.57
N SER A 222 18.97 26.69 4.39
CA SER A 222 19.68 26.08 3.25
C SER A 222 19.79 24.55 3.33
N GLN A 223 19.95 23.95 4.52
CA GLN A 223 19.91 22.49 4.68
C GLN A 223 18.50 21.93 4.40
N HIS A 224 17.45 22.57 4.93
CA HIS A 224 16.07 22.15 4.66
C HIS A 224 15.73 22.27 3.17
N ALA A 225 16.16 23.35 2.51
CA ALA A 225 16.05 23.51 1.06
C ALA A 225 16.79 22.39 0.29
N THR A 226 18.00 22.03 0.72
CA THR A 226 18.78 20.95 0.09
C THR A 226 18.04 19.60 0.17
N VAL A 227 17.43 19.29 1.32
CA VAL A 227 16.60 18.08 1.49
C VAL A 227 15.37 18.12 0.58
N GLY A 228 14.70 19.28 0.47
CA GLY A 228 13.57 19.46 -0.42
C GLY A 228 13.93 19.22 -1.90
N ILE A 229 15.07 19.75 -2.35
CA ILE A 229 15.59 19.52 -3.70
C ILE A 229 15.93 18.05 -3.94
N GLU A 230 16.51 17.37 -2.95
CA GLU A 230 16.78 15.92 -3.02
C GLU A 230 15.48 15.11 -3.20
N ILE A 231 14.43 15.44 -2.43
CA ILE A 231 13.11 14.82 -2.53
C ILE A 231 12.52 15.01 -3.93
N ILE A 232 12.56 16.23 -4.47
CA ILE A 232 12.12 16.52 -5.85
C ILE A 232 12.89 15.67 -6.86
N CYS A 233 14.21 15.60 -6.74
CA CYS A 233 15.04 14.81 -7.65
C CYS A 233 14.72 13.31 -7.60
N GLN A 234 14.43 12.77 -6.41
CA GLN A 234 14.03 11.37 -6.22
C GLN A 234 12.65 11.11 -6.81
N ALA A 235 11.70 12.03 -6.61
CA ALA A 235 10.38 11.98 -7.20
C ALA A 235 10.43 11.97 -8.74
N SER A 236 11.23 12.84 -9.35
CA SER A 236 11.40 12.90 -10.81
C SER A 236 12.07 11.64 -11.38
N ARG A 237 12.92 10.96 -10.61
CA ARG A 237 13.48 9.65 -11.00
C ARG A 237 12.42 8.57 -10.93
N LEU A 238 11.70 8.49 -9.82
CA LEU A 238 10.65 7.49 -9.62
C LEU A 238 9.51 7.64 -10.64
N GLN A 239 9.11 8.87 -10.96
CA GLN A 239 8.12 9.12 -12.01
C GLN A 239 8.59 8.57 -13.37
N ARG A 240 9.86 8.77 -13.74
CA ARG A 240 10.42 8.21 -14.99
C ARG A 240 10.50 6.68 -14.96
N GLU A 241 10.86 6.09 -13.83
CA GLU A 241 10.85 4.63 -13.66
C GLU A 241 9.44 4.08 -13.90
N ILE A 242 8.42 4.66 -13.27
CA ILE A 242 7.01 4.24 -13.44
C ILE A 242 6.53 4.44 -14.88
N ILE A 243 6.82 5.58 -15.51
CA ILE A 243 6.47 5.82 -16.92
C ILE A 243 7.13 4.78 -17.82
N THR A 244 8.40 4.44 -17.56
CA THR A 244 9.12 3.42 -18.34
C THR A 244 8.47 2.05 -18.17
N SER A 245 8.07 1.69 -16.95
CA SER A 245 7.30 0.47 -16.71
C SER A 245 5.99 0.47 -17.49
N ILE A 246 5.24 1.57 -17.49
CA ILE A 246 3.99 1.69 -18.25
C ILE A 246 4.21 1.52 -19.76
N LEU A 247 5.22 2.20 -20.30
CA LEU A 247 5.53 2.13 -21.73
C LEU A 247 5.97 0.72 -22.16
N SER A 248 6.53 -0.10 -21.27
CA SER A 248 6.93 -1.47 -21.60
C SER A 248 5.78 -2.40 -22.00
N PHE A 249 4.54 -2.06 -21.64
CA PHE A 249 3.34 -2.82 -21.99
C PHE A 249 2.29 -1.99 -22.75
N ALA A 250 2.56 -0.71 -23.06
CA ALA A 250 1.60 0.17 -23.71
C ALA A 250 1.23 -0.26 -25.14
N ASP A 251 2.17 -0.90 -25.85
CA ASP A 251 1.97 -1.35 -27.24
C ASP A 251 1.39 -2.77 -27.35
N GLN A 252 1.11 -3.43 -26.23
CA GLN A 252 0.58 -4.80 -26.18
C GLN A 252 -0.95 -4.77 -26.04
N ASP A 253 -1.65 -5.69 -26.71
CA ASP A 253 -3.09 -5.84 -26.49
C ASP A 253 -3.32 -6.31 -25.04
N PRO A 254 -4.23 -5.69 -24.27
CA PRO A 254 -4.58 -6.15 -22.93
C PRO A 254 -4.95 -7.64 -22.84
N GLN A 255 -5.43 -8.26 -23.93
CA GLN A 255 -5.71 -9.70 -23.98
C GLN A 255 -4.46 -10.57 -24.04
N ASP A 256 -3.34 -10.03 -24.54
CA ASP A 256 -2.06 -10.73 -24.68
C ASP A 256 -1.22 -10.64 -23.39
N LEU A 257 -1.60 -9.77 -22.45
CA LEU A 257 -0.89 -9.58 -21.19
C LEU A 257 -1.15 -10.74 -20.22
N ASP A 258 -0.07 -11.24 -19.62
CA ASP A 258 -0.18 -12.26 -18.57
C ASP A 258 -0.89 -11.70 -17.31
N ALA A 259 -1.53 -12.60 -16.55
CA ALA A 259 -2.29 -12.22 -15.36
C ALA A 259 -1.43 -11.53 -14.28
N GLY A 260 -0.13 -11.82 -14.24
CA GLY A 260 0.83 -11.16 -13.37
C GLY A 260 1.01 -9.70 -13.77
N THR A 261 1.27 -9.42 -15.05
CA THR A 261 1.33 -8.05 -15.60
C THR A 261 0.06 -7.28 -15.33
N LEU A 262 -1.10 -7.83 -15.67
CA LEU A 262 -2.39 -7.16 -15.44
C LEU A 262 -2.63 -6.80 -13.97
N SER A 263 -2.04 -7.55 -13.04
CA SER A 263 -2.15 -7.28 -11.61
C SER A 263 -1.20 -6.18 -11.11
N THR A 264 -0.14 -5.84 -11.84
CA THR A 264 0.82 -4.78 -11.45
C THR A 264 0.46 -3.41 -12.01
N ILE A 265 -0.12 -3.37 -13.21
CA ILE A 265 -0.53 -2.14 -13.92
C ILE A 265 -1.28 -1.11 -13.05
N PRO A 266 -2.33 -1.48 -12.28
CA PRO A 266 -3.10 -0.47 -11.56
C PRO A 266 -2.25 0.28 -10.51
N TYR A 267 -1.21 -0.36 -9.96
CA TYR A 267 -0.30 0.27 -9.00
C TYR A 267 0.64 1.30 -9.65
N TYR A 268 1.04 1.10 -10.91
CA TYR A 268 1.84 2.09 -11.63
C TYR A 268 1.06 3.39 -11.88
N HIS A 269 -0.17 3.26 -12.39
CA HIS A 269 -1.05 4.39 -12.63
C HIS A 269 -1.45 5.11 -11.33
N TRP A 270 -1.73 4.34 -10.27
CA TRP A 270 -1.97 4.87 -8.93
C TRP A 270 -0.75 5.61 -8.37
N GLY A 271 0.45 5.06 -8.53
CA GLY A 271 1.71 5.70 -8.14
C GLY A 271 1.94 7.05 -8.84
N LEU A 272 1.71 7.14 -10.16
CA LEU A 272 1.81 8.42 -10.88
C LEU A 272 0.83 9.48 -10.38
N THR A 273 -0.39 9.05 -10.07
CA THR A 273 -1.43 9.90 -9.48
C THR A 273 -0.97 10.44 -8.13
N GLY A 274 -0.52 9.56 -7.24
CA GLY A 274 -0.04 9.92 -5.90
C GLY A 274 1.19 10.83 -5.93
N LEU A 275 2.20 10.52 -6.75
CA LEU A 275 3.41 11.34 -6.89
C LEU A 275 3.10 12.77 -7.31
N SER A 276 2.16 12.95 -8.25
CA SER A 276 1.78 14.29 -8.72
C SER A 276 1.09 15.12 -7.63
N ARG A 277 0.46 14.47 -6.64
CA ARG A 277 -0.23 15.13 -5.52
C ARG A 277 0.67 15.35 -4.29
N LEU A 278 1.90 14.84 -4.27
CA LEU A 278 2.84 15.09 -3.17
C LEU A 278 3.25 16.57 -3.05
N PHE A 279 3.24 17.30 -4.17
CA PHE A 279 3.80 18.65 -4.27
C PHE A 279 2.73 19.75 -4.24
N LEU A 280 1.58 19.50 -3.59
CA LEU A 280 0.51 20.49 -3.48
C LEU A 280 0.83 21.63 -2.50
N HIS A 281 1.71 21.41 -1.53
CA HIS A 281 2.05 22.41 -0.52
C HIS A 281 2.82 23.61 -1.13
N PRO A 282 2.45 24.87 -0.85
CA PRO A 282 3.10 26.05 -1.45
C PRO A 282 4.62 26.14 -1.21
N ALA A 283 5.11 25.62 -0.08
CA ALA A 283 6.54 25.54 0.22
C ALA A 283 7.40 24.95 -0.92
N TRP A 284 6.87 24.02 -1.72
CA TRP A 284 7.61 23.40 -2.83
C TRP A 284 7.97 24.40 -3.93
N SER A 285 7.14 25.41 -4.20
CA SER A 285 7.43 26.39 -5.25
C SER A 285 8.59 27.32 -4.89
N ALA A 286 8.85 27.54 -3.59
CA ALA A 286 9.95 28.37 -3.13
C ALA A 286 11.34 27.76 -3.40
N LEU A 287 11.41 26.46 -3.71
CA LEU A 287 12.66 25.77 -4.06
C LEU A 287 13.13 26.04 -5.50
N ASN A 288 12.33 26.74 -6.31
CA ASN A 288 12.66 27.11 -7.70
C ASN A 288 13.12 25.93 -8.58
N CYS A 289 12.58 24.74 -8.31
CA CYS A 289 12.83 23.52 -9.06
C CYS A 289 11.60 23.14 -9.88
N GLU A 290 11.82 22.50 -11.03
CA GLU A 290 10.73 21.88 -11.78
C GLU A 290 10.17 20.70 -10.98
N LEU A 291 8.88 20.76 -10.65
CA LEU A 291 8.19 19.74 -9.88
C LEU A 291 7.72 18.62 -10.84
N PRO A 292 7.86 17.33 -10.47
CA PRO A 292 7.42 16.20 -11.29
C PRO A 292 5.89 16.01 -11.20
N VAL A 293 5.14 17.06 -11.49
CA VAL A 293 3.68 17.12 -11.39
C VAL A 293 3.10 17.09 -12.79
N MET A 294 2.25 16.09 -13.06
CA MET A 294 1.46 16.07 -14.29
C MET A 294 0.34 17.11 -14.21
N ASN A 295 -0.16 17.59 -15.35
CA ASN A 295 -1.36 18.43 -15.36
C ASN A 295 -2.60 17.66 -14.84
N ASP A 296 -3.61 18.39 -14.35
CA ASP A 296 -4.81 17.79 -13.74
C ASP A 296 -5.58 16.84 -14.68
N GLU A 297 -5.59 17.11 -15.99
CA GLU A 297 -6.24 16.21 -16.95
C GLU A 297 -5.52 14.85 -17.01
N MET A 298 -4.19 14.88 -17.05
CA MET A 298 -3.36 13.69 -17.08
C MET A 298 -3.45 12.94 -15.74
N ILE A 299 -3.41 13.64 -14.59
CA ILE A 299 -3.62 13.01 -13.28
C ILE A 299 -4.94 12.24 -13.27
N ARG A 300 -6.04 12.87 -13.73
CA ARG A 300 -7.35 12.19 -13.82
C ARG A 300 -7.32 10.98 -14.75
N LYS A 301 -6.65 11.07 -15.91
CA LYS A 301 -6.50 9.93 -16.84
C LYS A 301 -5.74 8.76 -16.20
N GLN A 302 -4.66 9.03 -15.47
CA GLN A 302 -3.94 8.00 -14.73
C GLN A 302 -4.81 7.39 -13.63
N ALA A 303 -5.56 8.21 -12.88
CA ALA A 303 -6.48 7.72 -11.85
C ALA A 303 -7.58 6.81 -12.43
N ILE A 304 -8.19 7.20 -13.56
CA ILE A 304 -9.19 6.37 -14.25
C ILE A 304 -8.57 5.05 -14.73
N ALA A 305 -7.38 5.09 -15.35
CA ALA A 305 -6.70 3.87 -15.77
C ALA A 305 -6.41 2.93 -14.59
N ALA A 306 -5.95 3.45 -13.46
CA ALA A 306 -5.74 2.66 -12.24
C ALA A 306 -7.03 1.95 -11.80
N LEU A 307 -8.17 2.65 -11.83
CA LEU A 307 -9.48 2.08 -11.50
C LEU A 307 -9.91 1.02 -12.51
N ASP A 308 -9.81 1.29 -13.81
CA ASP A 308 -10.22 0.37 -14.89
C ASP A 308 -9.49 -0.99 -14.74
N TYR A 309 -8.17 -0.96 -14.55
CA TYR A 309 -7.38 -2.17 -14.35
C TYR A 309 -7.71 -2.89 -13.03
N ALA A 310 -7.92 -2.15 -11.94
CA ALA A 310 -8.29 -2.74 -10.65
C ALA A 310 -9.67 -3.42 -10.72
N GLU A 311 -10.67 -2.77 -11.31
CA GLU A 311 -12.03 -3.30 -11.53
C GLU A 311 -11.99 -4.59 -12.36
N GLY A 312 -11.21 -4.61 -13.45
CA GLY A 312 -11.06 -5.78 -14.32
C GLY A 312 -10.50 -7.02 -13.62
N ARG A 313 -9.84 -6.85 -12.46
CA ARG A 313 -9.27 -7.94 -11.66
C ARG A 313 -10.15 -8.33 -10.48
N LEU A 314 -10.92 -7.39 -9.92
CA LEU A 314 -11.60 -7.55 -8.64
C LEU A 314 -12.56 -8.75 -8.57
N SER A 315 -13.24 -9.06 -9.67
CA SER A 315 -14.17 -10.20 -9.76
C SER A 315 -13.48 -11.56 -9.71
N ARG A 316 -12.17 -11.62 -9.99
CA ARG A 316 -11.40 -12.87 -10.10
C ARG A 316 -10.57 -13.19 -8.85
N VAL A 317 -10.57 -12.30 -7.86
CA VAL A 317 -9.76 -12.41 -6.65
C VAL A 317 -10.65 -12.45 -5.41
N GLU A 318 -10.26 -13.22 -4.39
CA GLU A 318 -11.00 -13.31 -3.11
C GLU A 318 -10.31 -12.52 -2.01
N LEU A 319 -9.46 -13.16 -1.19
CA LEU A 319 -8.75 -12.47 -0.10
C LEU A 319 -7.84 -11.35 -0.63
N GLU A 320 -7.24 -11.54 -1.80
CA GLU A 320 -6.35 -10.58 -2.45
C GLU A 320 -7.07 -9.30 -2.89
N ALA A 321 -8.41 -9.29 -2.95
CA ALA A 321 -9.20 -8.11 -3.29
C ALA A 321 -8.87 -6.90 -2.41
N VAL A 322 -8.56 -7.14 -1.13
CA VAL A 322 -8.22 -6.09 -0.16
C VAL A 322 -6.95 -5.32 -0.57
N MET A 323 -6.05 -5.94 -1.33
CA MET A 323 -4.79 -5.31 -1.77
C MET A 323 -5.01 -4.20 -2.81
N TYR A 324 -6.16 -4.19 -3.48
CA TYR A 324 -6.54 -3.13 -4.42
C TYR A 324 -7.29 -1.98 -3.73
N MET A 325 -7.75 -2.15 -2.49
CA MET A 325 -8.43 -1.09 -1.74
C MET A 325 -7.61 0.21 -1.64
N PRO A 326 -6.27 0.18 -1.36
CA PRO A 326 -5.48 1.40 -1.24
C PRO A 326 -5.55 2.33 -2.44
N ILE A 327 -5.76 1.78 -3.64
CA ILE A 327 -5.88 2.52 -4.90
C ILE A 327 -7.02 3.53 -4.82
N THR A 328 -8.15 3.12 -4.23
CA THR A 328 -9.38 3.92 -4.17
C THR A 328 -9.23 5.21 -3.35
N HIS A 329 -8.31 5.26 -2.38
CA HIS A 329 -8.15 6.43 -1.52
C HIS A 329 -7.74 7.67 -2.32
N LEU A 330 -6.70 7.57 -3.14
CA LEU A 330 -6.23 8.69 -3.98
C LEU A 330 -7.04 8.80 -5.27
N VAL A 331 -7.32 7.67 -5.93
CA VAL A 331 -8.06 7.65 -7.19
C VAL A 331 -9.46 8.23 -7.01
N GLY A 332 -10.14 7.93 -5.89
CA GLY A 332 -11.46 8.46 -5.59
C GLY A 332 -11.48 9.99 -5.45
N LEU A 333 -10.42 10.60 -4.91
CA LEU A 333 -10.32 12.05 -4.79
C LEU A 333 -10.21 12.75 -6.16
N GLU A 334 -9.69 12.05 -7.18
CA GLU A 334 -9.57 12.57 -8.55
C GLU A 334 -10.88 12.48 -9.35
N MET A 335 -11.89 11.77 -8.85
CA MET A 335 -13.18 11.58 -9.54
C MET A 335 -14.06 12.82 -9.44
N LYS A 336 -14.30 13.45 -10.59
CA LYS A 336 -15.06 14.71 -10.68
C LYS A 336 -16.52 14.46 -11.05
N ALA A 337 -16.79 13.50 -11.93
CA ALA A 337 -18.14 13.19 -12.37
C ALA A 337 -18.88 12.26 -11.40
N ALA A 338 -20.21 12.39 -11.33
CA ALA A 338 -21.04 11.53 -10.47
C ALA A 338 -20.91 10.04 -10.84
N GLU A 339 -20.84 9.72 -12.13
CA GLU A 339 -20.67 8.34 -12.61
C GLU A 339 -19.31 7.76 -12.22
N GLU A 340 -18.25 8.57 -12.26
CA GLU A 340 -16.90 8.18 -11.82
C GLU A 340 -16.88 7.88 -10.31
N ARG A 341 -17.50 8.75 -9.51
CA ARG A 341 -17.63 8.55 -8.06
C ARG A 341 -18.43 7.29 -7.74
N LYS A 342 -19.53 7.06 -8.47
CA LYS A 342 -20.35 5.87 -8.34
C LYS A 342 -19.54 4.60 -8.62
N ARG A 343 -18.71 4.58 -9.67
CA ARG A 343 -17.81 3.44 -9.96
C ARG A 343 -16.89 3.10 -8.78
N VAL A 344 -16.30 4.10 -8.14
CA VAL A 344 -15.45 3.90 -6.95
C VAL A 344 -16.26 3.32 -5.78
N LEU A 345 -17.49 3.79 -5.55
CA LEU A 345 -18.38 3.25 -4.53
C LEU A 345 -18.79 1.79 -4.84
N ASP A 346 -19.10 1.48 -6.10
CA ASP A 346 -19.43 0.13 -6.54
C ASP A 346 -18.23 -0.81 -6.35
N PHE A 347 -17.01 -0.35 -6.66
CA PHE A 347 -15.77 -1.08 -6.40
C PHE A 347 -15.56 -1.39 -4.90
N LEU A 348 -15.74 -0.40 -4.03
CA LEU A 348 -15.66 -0.58 -2.58
C LEU A 348 -16.75 -1.50 -2.05
N SER A 349 -17.97 -1.42 -2.60
CA SER A 349 -19.08 -2.31 -2.28
C SER A 349 -18.75 -3.77 -2.60
N VAL A 350 -18.10 -4.05 -3.72
CA VAL A 350 -17.63 -5.41 -4.06
C VAL A 350 -16.63 -5.93 -3.02
N ILE A 351 -15.66 -5.11 -2.58
CA ILE A 351 -14.69 -5.50 -1.54
C ILE A 351 -15.39 -5.74 -0.18
N LYS A 352 -16.34 -4.86 0.18
CA LYS A 352 -17.17 -5.00 1.38
C LYS A 352 -17.98 -6.29 1.35
N ASN A 353 -18.57 -6.64 0.20
CA ASN A 353 -19.33 -7.88 0.01
C ASN A 353 -18.46 -9.14 0.12
N LYS A 354 -17.13 -9.01 -0.12
CA LYS A 354 -16.15 -10.06 0.18
C LYS A 354 -15.82 -10.17 1.68
N GLY A 355 -16.38 -9.30 2.54
CA GLY A 355 -16.27 -9.39 4.00
C GLY A 355 -15.29 -8.39 4.63
N PHE A 356 -14.67 -7.50 3.85
CA PHE A 356 -13.71 -6.51 4.35
C PHE A 356 -14.40 -5.21 4.77
N ASP A 357 -14.77 -5.13 6.05
CA ASP A 357 -15.52 -3.99 6.61
C ASP A 357 -14.78 -2.65 6.50
N ILE A 358 -13.44 -2.66 6.42
CA ILE A 358 -12.60 -1.46 6.22
C ILE A 358 -12.95 -0.69 4.94
N ALA A 359 -13.55 -1.34 3.93
CA ALA A 359 -14.06 -0.66 2.74
C ALA A 359 -15.10 0.42 3.07
N ALA A 360 -15.90 0.25 4.14
CA ALA A 360 -16.87 1.25 4.57
C ALA A 360 -16.21 2.52 5.14
N THR A 361 -15.01 2.41 5.71
CA THR A 361 -14.23 3.57 6.17
C THR A 361 -13.79 4.40 4.96
N PHE A 362 -13.23 3.75 3.93
CA PHE A 362 -12.84 4.39 2.68
C PHE A 362 -14.03 5.07 1.99
N GLU A 363 -15.19 4.39 1.98
CA GLU A 363 -16.44 4.92 1.43
C GLU A 363 -16.85 6.23 2.14
N SER A 364 -16.85 6.21 3.48
CA SER A 364 -17.19 7.37 4.31
C SER A 364 -16.23 8.53 4.10
N ASP A 365 -14.92 8.25 4.03
CA ASP A 365 -13.88 9.27 3.86
C ASP A 365 -14.00 9.95 2.48
N LEU A 366 -14.24 9.17 1.42
CA LEU A 366 -14.45 9.71 0.07
C LEU A 366 -15.74 10.52 -0.04
N GLN A 367 -16.84 10.05 0.54
CA GLN A 367 -18.10 10.81 0.56
C GLN A 367 -17.95 12.14 1.31
N THR A 368 -17.23 12.12 2.44
CA THR A 368 -16.87 13.32 3.20
C THR A 368 -16.06 14.29 2.33
N ALA A 369 -15.03 13.80 1.64
CA ALA A 369 -14.19 14.61 0.77
C ALA A 369 -14.95 15.21 -0.43
N TRP A 370 -15.88 14.46 -1.03
CA TRP A 370 -16.65 14.94 -2.19
C TRP A 370 -17.75 15.94 -1.84
N THR A 371 -18.32 15.85 -0.64
CA THR A 371 -19.41 16.72 -0.18
C THR A 371 -18.92 17.89 0.67
N GLY A 372 -17.69 17.82 1.18
CA GLY A 372 -17.14 18.79 2.12
C GLY A 372 -17.83 18.78 3.50
N MET A 373 -18.71 17.82 3.77
CA MET A 373 -19.43 17.69 5.02
C MET A 373 -18.83 16.55 5.85
N VAL A 374 -18.25 16.89 7.01
CA VAL A 374 -17.90 15.88 8.02
C VAL A 374 -19.19 15.23 8.50
N PRO A 375 -19.32 13.89 8.50
CA PRO A 375 -20.51 13.22 9.02
C PRO A 375 -20.71 13.66 10.46
N SER A 376 -21.86 14.27 10.73
CA SER A 376 -22.24 14.70 12.07
C SER A 376 -22.19 13.49 12.99
N CYS A 377 -21.30 13.54 13.98
CA CYS A 377 -21.35 12.61 15.10
C CYS A 377 -22.74 12.70 15.73
N ASP A 378 -23.57 11.69 15.47
CA ASP A 378 -24.78 11.46 16.25
C ASP A 378 -24.34 11.26 17.70
N SER A 379 -24.56 12.32 18.49
CA SER A 379 -24.48 12.30 19.94
C SER A 379 -25.59 11.38 20.44
N LYS A 380 -25.26 10.12 20.66
CA LYS A 380 -26.11 9.24 21.47
C LYS A 380 -26.00 9.68 22.92
N GLY A 381 -27.01 10.43 23.35
CA GLY A 381 -27.42 10.54 24.75
C GLY A 381 -28.12 9.28 25.25
#